data_AF-A0A3L8D3H3-F1
#
_entry.id   AF-A0A3L8D3H3-F1
#
_cell.length_a   1.000
_cell.length_b   1.000
_cell.length_c   1.000
_cell.angle_alpha   90.00
_cell.angle_beta   90.00
_cell.angle_gamma   90.00
#
_symmetry.space_group_name_H-M   'P 1'
#
loop_
_entity.id
_entity.type
_entity.pdbx_description
1 polymer ?
#
loop_
_entity_poly.entity_id
_entity_poly.type
_entity_poly.pdbx_seq_one_letter_code
_entity_poly.pdbx_strand_id
1 'polypeptide(L)'
;FGKALLQCLACMLPFLDHDLIDNLPYLTASTISIFPMELHEEIMNYLCFYILPFTIQRQDEIGNESAASQSVAAIIMTVFQYSNNAAHHCQLVECLMALKPGVVKDILCVIAYGTAPARASAAKLLFYYWPSFNPNLFDRRAVLVKFATGKVCYDHRISITFAVESPPPLYLCIECANEICREYPKQKFNDILRPMQPVSMVCESKNCKGIKDKQKEPKEQKEEDRSAFSICFSSECTSFNGNHPIRYCQACHNHRHAKKKKYNDPDKDNDGRSSGGGGFGSAFGGHYDPMSLEERQLLGRYGVWLLVGLCTPNKDTPVEILGRLLSMLFHWFHVTAYCFDGQAESALEKLKTEYVCTWLSEVMKTHYEVFISCLLPHPMDYVRVGGHW
;
A
#
# COMPACT_ATOMS: atom_id res chain seq x y z
N PHE A 1 20.87 -25.78 -2.82
CA PHE A 1 21.52 -24.71 -2.04
C PHE A 1 20.52 -23.63 -1.62
N GLY A 2 19.92 -22.85 -2.54
CA GLY A 2 19.01 -21.74 -2.18
C GLY A 2 17.86 -22.12 -1.24
N LYS A 3 17.14 -23.22 -1.51
CA LYS A 3 16.08 -23.73 -0.61
C LYS A 3 16.55 -24.01 0.81
N ALA A 4 17.71 -24.67 0.93
CA ALA A 4 18.31 -24.98 2.22
C ALA A 4 18.74 -23.71 2.98
N LEU A 5 19.19 -22.66 2.27
CA LEU A 5 19.47 -21.37 2.89
C LEU A 5 18.20 -20.72 3.43
N LEU A 6 17.13 -20.67 2.63
CA LEU A 6 15.83 -20.10 3.05
C LEU A 6 15.26 -20.85 4.26
N GLN A 7 15.32 -22.18 4.23
CA GLN A 7 14.94 -23.04 5.35
C GLN A 7 15.78 -22.75 6.59
N CYS A 8 17.09 -22.60 6.44
CA CYS A 8 17.99 -22.24 7.53
C CYS A 8 17.61 -20.88 8.14
N LEU A 9 17.37 -19.86 7.32
CA LEU A 9 16.98 -18.51 7.79
C LEU A 9 15.70 -18.55 8.64
N ALA A 10 14.68 -19.32 8.22
CA ALA A 10 13.45 -19.47 9.01
C ALA A 10 13.65 -20.32 10.27
N CYS A 11 14.38 -21.43 10.20
CA CYS A 11 14.67 -22.29 11.35
C CYS A 11 15.50 -21.56 12.43
N MET A 12 16.35 -20.62 12.04
CA MET A 12 17.19 -19.85 12.97
C MET A 12 16.41 -18.77 13.72
N LEU A 13 15.27 -18.31 13.18
CA LEU A 13 14.49 -17.18 13.71
C LEU A 13 14.24 -17.26 15.23
N PRO A 14 13.85 -18.40 15.83
CA PRO A 14 13.61 -18.50 17.28
C PRO A 14 14.87 -18.37 18.15
N PHE A 15 16.06 -18.47 17.56
CA PHE A 15 17.36 -18.51 18.27
C PHE A 15 18.20 -17.24 18.07
N LEU A 16 17.74 -16.31 17.22
CA LEU A 16 18.47 -15.09 16.92
C LEU A 16 18.20 -14.01 17.99
N ASP A 17 19.21 -13.19 18.26
CA ASP A 17 19.07 -12.01 19.11
C ASP A 17 18.22 -10.92 18.44
N HIS A 18 17.70 -9.99 19.25
CA HIS A 18 16.75 -8.97 18.79
C HIS A 18 17.23 -8.17 17.56
N ASP A 19 18.49 -7.74 17.56
CA ASP A 19 19.07 -6.93 16.48
C ASP A 19 19.24 -7.74 15.17
N LEU A 20 19.50 -9.04 15.28
CA LEU A 20 19.68 -9.92 14.13
C LEU A 20 18.35 -10.31 13.49
N ILE A 21 17.32 -10.54 14.33
CA ILE A 21 15.95 -10.84 13.87
C ILE A 21 15.42 -9.71 12.99
N ASP A 22 15.69 -8.45 13.34
CA ASP A 22 15.13 -7.31 12.63
C ASP A 22 15.67 -7.14 11.20
N ASN A 23 16.86 -7.67 10.92
CA ASN A 23 17.47 -7.66 9.59
C ASN A 23 16.98 -8.81 8.68
N LEU A 24 16.42 -9.86 9.28
CA LEU A 24 16.04 -11.09 8.57
C LEU A 24 15.00 -10.88 7.46
N PRO A 25 13.96 -10.02 7.62
CA PRO A 25 13.00 -9.75 6.56
C PRO A 25 13.65 -9.14 5.32
N TYR A 26 14.47 -8.11 5.52
CA TYR A 26 15.18 -7.44 4.42
C TYR A 26 16.16 -8.39 3.75
N LEU A 27 16.97 -9.12 4.54
CA LEU A 27 17.92 -10.10 4.00
C LEU A 27 17.23 -11.16 3.14
N THR A 28 16.12 -11.71 3.62
CA THR A 28 15.34 -12.71 2.87
C THR A 28 14.77 -12.12 1.60
N ALA A 29 14.22 -10.91 1.65
CA ALA A 29 13.72 -10.20 0.47
C ALA A 29 14.85 -9.96 -0.55
N SER A 30 16.04 -9.53 -0.11
CA SER A 30 17.19 -9.29 -1.00
C SER A 30 17.66 -10.54 -1.75
N THR A 31 17.42 -11.75 -1.24
CA THR A 31 17.75 -12.98 -1.95
C THR A 31 17.03 -13.10 -3.31
N ILE A 32 15.90 -12.43 -3.49
CA ILE A 32 15.15 -12.41 -4.76
C ILE A 32 15.92 -11.74 -5.90
N SER A 33 16.92 -10.90 -5.58
CA SER A 33 17.80 -10.26 -6.57
C SER A 33 18.96 -11.15 -7.02
N ILE A 34 19.22 -12.24 -6.29
CA ILE A 34 20.41 -13.09 -6.45
C ILE A 34 20.01 -14.50 -6.93
N PHE A 35 18.92 -15.04 -6.38
CA PHE A 35 18.45 -16.38 -6.69
C PHE A 35 17.63 -16.41 -7.98
N PRO A 36 17.61 -17.57 -8.67
CA PRO A 36 16.93 -17.70 -9.94
C PRO A 36 15.40 -17.68 -9.74
N MET A 37 14.66 -17.32 -10.80
CA MET A 37 13.22 -17.03 -10.74
C MET A 37 12.37 -18.20 -10.23
N GLU A 38 12.84 -19.44 -10.37
CA GLU A 38 12.19 -20.65 -9.88
C GLU A 38 12.11 -20.70 -8.34
N LEU A 39 12.96 -19.93 -7.64
CA LEU A 39 12.92 -19.80 -6.18
C LEU A 39 12.10 -18.62 -5.70
N HIS A 40 11.62 -17.72 -6.56
CA HIS A 40 10.91 -16.51 -6.12
C HIS A 40 9.65 -16.82 -5.33
N GLU A 41 8.85 -17.80 -5.76
CA GLU A 41 7.65 -18.23 -5.02
C GLU A 41 8.02 -18.72 -3.60
N GLU A 42 9.11 -19.48 -3.49
CA GLU A 42 9.59 -19.99 -2.21
C GLU A 42 10.09 -18.84 -1.31
N ILE A 43 10.89 -17.91 -1.85
CA ILE A 43 11.33 -16.70 -1.14
C ILE A 43 10.13 -15.93 -0.60
N MET A 44 9.09 -15.71 -1.42
CA MET A 44 7.88 -15.01 -1.00
C MET A 44 7.13 -15.76 0.10
N ASN A 45 7.05 -17.09 0.01
CA ASN A 45 6.42 -17.91 1.04
C ASN A 45 7.20 -17.82 2.37
N TYR A 46 8.52 -17.97 2.33
CA TYR A 46 9.38 -17.82 3.50
C TYR A 46 9.25 -16.43 4.14
N LEU A 47 9.29 -15.39 3.32
CA LEU A 47 9.14 -14.01 3.77
C LEU A 47 7.76 -13.77 4.41
N CYS A 48 6.68 -14.08 3.71
CA CYS A 48 5.31 -13.72 4.11
C CYS A 48 4.71 -14.60 5.21
N PHE A 49 5.11 -15.87 5.29
CA PHE A 49 4.54 -16.81 6.23
C PHE A 49 5.46 -17.08 7.42
N TYR A 50 6.77 -17.17 7.20
CA TYR A 50 7.68 -17.61 8.26
C TYR A 50 8.43 -16.47 8.95
N ILE A 51 8.66 -15.34 8.26
CA ILE A 51 9.57 -14.30 8.77
C ILE A 51 8.83 -13.01 9.15
N LEU A 52 8.07 -12.41 8.24
CA LEU A 52 7.36 -11.14 8.50
C LEU A 52 6.41 -11.21 9.72
N PRO A 53 5.63 -12.29 9.93
CA PRO A 53 4.70 -12.36 11.06
C PRO A 53 5.36 -12.28 12.44
N PHE A 54 6.64 -12.63 12.55
CA PHE A 54 7.37 -12.65 13.82
C PHE A 54 8.31 -11.46 14.02
N THR A 55 8.53 -10.67 12.96
CA THR A 55 9.55 -9.60 12.94
C THR A 55 8.89 -8.22 12.98
N ILE A 56 7.86 -8.00 12.16
CA ILE A 56 7.23 -6.68 12.01
C ILE A 56 6.36 -6.30 13.21
N GLN A 57 5.74 -7.27 13.88
CA GLN A 57 4.87 -6.99 15.04
C GLN A 57 5.65 -6.76 16.34
N ARG A 58 6.98 -6.87 16.30
CA ARG A 58 7.84 -6.62 17.46
C ARG A 58 7.88 -5.13 17.75
N GLN A 59 7.86 -4.80 19.03
CA GLN A 59 8.06 -3.44 19.54
C GLN A 59 9.32 -3.42 20.39
N ASP A 60 10.02 -2.29 20.40
CA ASP A 60 11.12 -2.08 21.35
C ASP A 60 10.58 -1.86 22.78
N GLU A 61 11.48 -1.78 23.77
CA GLU A 61 11.12 -1.58 25.18
C GLU A 61 10.36 -0.26 25.44
N ILE A 62 10.46 0.69 24.51
CA ILE A 62 9.90 2.04 24.57
C ILE A 62 8.57 2.10 23.79
N GLY A 63 8.21 1.04 23.06
CA GLY A 63 7.01 0.93 22.23
C GLY A 63 7.15 1.49 20.81
N ASN A 64 8.37 1.81 20.34
CA ASN A 64 8.61 2.22 18.97
C ASN A 64 8.57 1.03 18.00
N GLU A 65 8.39 1.36 16.71
CA GLU A 65 8.45 0.38 15.64
C GLU A 65 9.85 -0.24 15.53
N SER A 66 9.90 -1.57 15.44
CA SER A 66 11.14 -2.32 15.20
C SER A 66 11.84 -1.91 13.91
N ALA A 67 13.15 -2.18 13.79
CA ALA A 67 13.86 -1.91 12.55
C ALA A 67 13.31 -2.76 11.38
N ALA A 68 12.80 -3.98 11.68
CA ALA A 68 12.02 -4.77 10.74
C ALA A 68 10.80 -4.00 10.21
N SER A 69 10.01 -3.39 11.10
CA SER A 69 8.85 -2.57 10.72
C SER A 69 9.25 -1.34 9.89
N GLN A 70 10.36 -0.69 10.21
CA GLN A 70 10.85 0.48 9.46
C GLN A 70 11.40 0.11 8.07
N SER A 71 11.90 -1.12 7.90
CA SER A 71 12.44 -1.61 6.63
C SER A 71 11.39 -2.01 5.59
N VAL A 72 10.09 -1.94 5.93
CA VAL A 72 8.99 -2.41 5.07
C VAL A 72 9.01 -1.76 3.68
N ALA A 73 9.21 -0.45 3.58
CA ALA A 73 9.30 0.24 2.29
C ALA A 73 10.45 -0.32 1.42
N ALA A 74 11.61 -0.62 2.01
CA ALA A 74 12.75 -1.20 1.30
C ALA A 74 12.49 -2.65 0.86
N ILE A 75 11.78 -3.43 1.68
CA ILE A 75 11.34 -4.79 1.33
C ILE A 75 10.40 -4.76 0.13
N ILE A 76 9.38 -3.89 0.16
CA ILE A 76 8.43 -3.71 -0.94
C ILE A 76 9.17 -3.30 -2.22
N MET A 77 10.06 -2.31 -2.11
CA MET A 77 10.84 -1.81 -3.24
C MET A 77 11.69 -2.92 -3.87
N THR A 78 12.37 -3.72 -3.04
CA THR A 78 13.22 -4.83 -3.49
C THR A 78 12.39 -5.88 -4.23
N VAL A 79 11.28 -6.32 -3.64
CA VAL A 79 10.42 -7.34 -4.28
C VAL A 79 9.82 -6.82 -5.59
N PHE A 80 9.35 -5.57 -5.63
CA PHE A 80 8.76 -5.01 -6.86
C PHE A 80 9.77 -4.75 -7.97
N GLN A 81 11.04 -4.53 -7.61
CA GLN A 81 12.12 -4.34 -8.58
C GLN A 81 12.50 -5.66 -9.27
N TYR A 82 12.53 -6.77 -8.52
CA TYR A 82 13.14 -8.02 -8.99
C TYR A 82 12.13 -9.14 -9.28
N SER A 83 10.90 -9.03 -8.78
CA SER A 83 9.81 -9.93 -9.17
C SER A 83 9.00 -9.32 -10.31
N ASN A 84 8.86 -10.06 -11.42
CA ASN A 84 7.94 -9.68 -12.51
C ASN A 84 6.53 -10.28 -12.32
N ASN A 85 6.32 -11.06 -11.27
CA ASN A 85 5.04 -11.71 -11.00
C ASN A 85 4.17 -10.85 -10.07
N ALA A 86 3.05 -10.34 -10.59
CA ALA A 86 2.09 -9.55 -9.82
C ALA A 86 1.52 -10.32 -8.61
N ALA A 87 1.51 -11.66 -8.65
CA ALA A 87 1.06 -12.47 -7.53
C ALA A 87 1.96 -12.32 -6.29
N HIS A 88 3.27 -12.25 -6.50
CA HIS A 88 4.24 -12.00 -5.42
C HIS A 88 4.04 -10.62 -4.80
N HIS A 89 3.71 -9.61 -5.62
CA HIS A 89 3.49 -8.24 -5.15
C HIS A 89 2.25 -8.16 -4.27
N CYS A 90 1.14 -8.75 -4.72
CA CYS A 90 -0.09 -8.86 -3.93
C CYS A 90 0.13 -9.66 -2.64
N GLN A 91 0.82 -10.80 -2.70
CA GLN A 91 1.14 -11.62 -1.52
C GLN A 91 1.85 -10.82 -0.44
N LEU A 92 2.89 -10.07 -0.83
CA LEU A 92 3.64 -9.23 0.08
C LEU A 92 2.76 -8.15 0.71
N VAL A 93 2.04 -7.38 -0.13
CA VAL A 93 1.25 -6.23 0.33
C VAL A 93 0.08 -6.68 1.20
N GLU A 94 -0.61 -7.77 0.86
CA GLU A 94 -1.68 -8.33 1.68
C GLU A 94 -1.17 -8.88 3.02
N CYS A 95 -0.01 -9.55 3.02
CA CYS A 95 0.66 -9.97 4.26
C CYS A 95 0.97 -8.75 5.14
N LEU A 96 1.61 -7.73 4.59
CA LEU A 96 1.97 -6.52 5.33
C LEU A 96 0.74 -5.78 5.88
N MET A 97 -0.33 -5.63 5.10
CA MET A 97 -1.58 -4.98 5.55
C MET A 97 -2.30 -5.77 6.64
N ALA A 98 -2.07 -7.08 6.73
CA ALA A 98 -2.57 -7.91 7.84
C ALA A 98 -1.73 -7.75 9.11
N LEU A 99 -0.44 -7.42 8.98
CA LEU A 99 0.52 -7.38 10.09
C LEU A 99 0.76 -5.99 10.68
N LYS A 100 0.79 -4.94 9.85
CA LYS A 100 1.19 -3.57 10.21
C LYS A 100 0.13 -2.54 9.79
N PRO A 101 -0.27 -1.60 10.66
CA PRO A 101 -1.07 -0.45 10.24
C PRO A 101 -0.22 0.54 9.44
N GLY A 102 -0.82 1.26 8.50
CA GLY A 102 -0.14 2.36 7.80
C GLY A 102 0.76 1.95 6.64
N VAL A 103 0.66 0.71 6.13
CA VAL A 103 1.38 0.23 4.92
C VAL A 103 1.18 1.16 3.71
N VAL A 104 0.10 1.93 3.67
CA VAL A 104 -0.11 2.99 2.66
C VAL A 104 1.06 3.99 2.61
N LYS A 105 1.64 4.33 3.76
CA LYS A 105 2.81 5.23 3.85
C LYS A 105 4.05 4.58 3.26
N ASP A 106 4.26 3.29 3.51
CA ASP A 106 5.36 2.53 2.91
C ASP A 106 5.21 2.45 1.38
N ILE A 107 4.00 2.20 0.87
CA ILE A 107 3.71 2.20 -0.57
C ILE A 107 3.95 3.58 -1.19
N LEU A 108 3.51 4.66 -0.53
CA LEU A 108 3.78 6.04 -0.97
C LEU A 108 5.29 6.34 -0.98
N CYS A 109 6.04 5.84 0.00
CA CYS A 109 7.49 5.94 0.04
C CYS A 109 8.14 5.24 -1.18
N VAL A 110 7.66 4.04 -1.55
CA VAL A 110 8.12 3.35 -2.77
C VAL A 110 7.77 4.11 -4.04
N ILE A 111 6.61 4.76 -4.11
CA ILE A 111 6.25 5.61 -5.25
C ILE A 111 7.17 6.84 -5.34
N ALA A 112 7.52 7.43 -4.21
CA ALA A 112 8.37 8.62 -4.15
C ALA A 112 9.84 8.33 -4.48
N TYR A 113 10.40 7.25 -3.94
CA TYR A 113 11.86 6.99 -3.95
C TYR A 113 12.27 5.73 -4.70
N GLY A 114 11.32 4.92 -5.16
CA GLY A 114 11.61 3.67 -5.85
C GLY A 114 12.12 3.84 -7.27
N THR A 115 12.66 2.75 -7.81
CA THR A 115 13.00 2.60 -9.22
C THR A 115 11.73 2.59 -10.10
N ALA A 116 11.86 2.80 -11.41
CA ALA A 116 10.72 2.75 -12.34
C ALA A 116 9.78 1.55 -12.17
N PRO A 117 10.25 0.28 -12.24
CA PRO A 117 9.36 -0.88 -12.11
C PRO A 117 8.72 -0.98 -10.72
N ALA A 118 9.45 -0.58 -9.67
CA ALA A 118 8.92 -0.54 -8.31
C ALA A 118 7.82 0.52 -8.17
N ARG A 119 8.03 1.74 -8.70
CA ARG A 119 7.03 2.82 -8.71
C ARG A 119 5.77 2.42 -9.47
N ALA A 120 5.93 1.82 -10.65
CA ALA A 120 4.81 1.37 -11.47
C ALA A 120 3.95 0.32 -10.73
N SER A 121 4.59 -0.68 -10.13
CA SER A 121 3.92 -1.72 -9.34
C SER A 121 3.25 -1.15 -8.08
N ALA A 122 3.95 -0.28 -7.35
CA ALA A 122 3.45 0.36 -6.14
C ALA A 122 2.25 1.25 -6.42
N ALA A 123 2.29 2.06 -7.47
CA ALA A 123 1.15 2.89 -7.84
C ALA A 123 -0.06 2.03 -8.23
N LYS A 124 0.13 1.01 -9.08
CA LYS A 124 -0.96 0.07 -9.43
C LYS A 124 -1.61 -0.54 -8.18
N LEU A 125 -0.82 -0.99 -7.21
CA LEU A 125 -1.33 -1.58 -5.98
C LEU A 125 -1.90 -0.56 -4.98
N LEU A 126 -1.38 0.67 -4.94
CA LEU A 126 -1.94 1.76 -4.14
C LEU A 126 -3.37 2.02 -4.55
N PHE A 127 -3.58 2.27 -5.85
CA PHE A 127 -4.92 2.42 -6.35
C PHE A 127 -5.70 1.14 -6.11
N TYR A 128 -5.08 -0.05 -6.30
CA TYR A 128 -5.73 -1.34 -6.06
C TYR A 128 -6.40 -1.48 -4.68
N TYR A 129 -5.64 -1.30 -3.61
CA TYR A 129 -6.11 -1.59 -2.25
C TYR A 129 -6.72 -0.41 -1.51
N TRP A 130 -6.58 0.84 -2.02
CA TRP A 130 -7.14 2.05 -1.40
C TRP A 130 -8.19 2.73 -2.31
N PRO A 131 -9.47 2.29 -2.26
CA PRO A 131 -10.56 2.83 -3.07
C PRO A 131 -10.76 4.35 -2.96
N SER A 132 -10.44 4.94 -1.80
CA SER A 132 -10.54 6.37 -1.57
C SER A 132 -9.70 7.22 -2.53
N PHE A 133 -8.62 6.68 -3.10
CA PHE A 133 -7.77 7.40 -4.04
C PHE A 133 -8.28 7.34 -5.48
N ASN A 134 -9.18 6.42 -5.83
CA ASN A 134 -9.78 6.38 -7.17
C ASN A 134 -11.28 5.99 -7.13
N PRO A 135 -12.20 6.96 -7.30
CA PRO A 135 -13.63 6.70 -7.35
C PRO A 135 -14.10 6.02 -8.65
N ASN A 136 -13.31 6.05 -9.73
CA ASN A 136 -13.67 5.52 -11.05
C ASN A 136 -12.72 4.38 -11.47
N LEU A 137 -13.14 3.15 -11.16
CA LEU A 137 -12.39 1.89 -11.24
C LEU A 137 -11.96 1.37 -12.64
N PHE A 138 -12.11 2.14 -13.70
CA PHE A 138 -12.23 1.64 -15.08
C PHE A 138 -11.05 0.84 -15.67
N ASP A 139 -9.94 0.61 -14.95
CA ASP A 139 -8.72 0.04 -15.52
C ASP A 139 -8.07 -1.10 -14.70
N ARG A 140 -8.87 -1.99 -14.12
CA ARG A 140 -8.34 -3.17 -13.40
C ARG A 140 -8.66 -4.48 -14.09
N ARG A 141 -7.68 -5.01 -14.81
CA ARG A 141 -7.58 -6.47 -14.97
C ARG A 141 -7.36 -7.06 -13.57
N ALA A 142 -8.24 -7.98 -13.17
CA ALA A 142 -8.18 -8.59 -11.85
C ALA A 142 -6.85 -9.33 -11.68
N VAL A 143 -6.00 -8.86 -10.76
CA VAL A 143 -4.88 -9.66 -10.25
C VAL A 143 -5.50 -10.67 -9.29
N LEU A 144 -5.97 -11.79 -9.83
CA LEU A 144 -6.47 -12.90 -9.03
C LEU A 144 -5.28 -13.72 -8.56
N VAL A 145 -4.92 -13.57 -7.30
CA VAL A 145 -3.95 -14.47 -6.65
C VAL A 145 -4.74 -15.54 -5.90
N LYS A 146 -4.37 -16.81 -6.06
CA LYS A 146 -4.95 -17.91 -5.29
C LYS A 146 -3.95 -18.30 -4.20
N PHE A 147 -4.32 -18.08 -2.94
CA PHE A 147 -3.60 -18.55 -1.76
C PHE A 147 -4.32 -19.78 -1.23
N ALA A 148 -3.55 -20.69 -0.66
CA ALA A 148 -4.08 -21.86 0.02
C ALA A 148 -4.91 -21.43 1.25
N THR A 149 -6.09 -22.03 1.39
CA THR A 149 -6.95 -21.86 2.55
C THR A 149 -6.39 -22.68 3.71
N GLY A 150 -6.08 -22.07 4.86
CA GLY A 150 -5.47 -22.82 5.96
C GLY A 150 -5.54 -22.15 7.32
N LYS A 151 -5.03 -22.86 8.32
CA LYS A 151 -4.76 -22.40 9.68
C LYS A 151 -3.26 -22.44 9.96
N VAL A 152 -2.81 -21.60 10.86
CA VAL A 152 -1.42 -21.55 11.32
C VAL A 152 -1.34 -21.83 12.82
N CYS A 153 -0.36 -22.63 13.22
CA CYS A 153 -0.02 -22.91 14.61
C CYS A 153 1.38 -22.36 14.93
N TYR A 154 1.44 -21.46 15.90
CA TYR A 154 2.69 -20.82 16.34
C TYR A 154 3.44 -21.62 17.42
N ASP A 155 2.86 -22.71 17.94
CA ASP A 155 3.56 -23.56 18.91
C ASP A 155 4.59 -24.43 18.17
N HIS A 156 5.88 -24.13 18.42
CA HIS A 156 7.01 -24.83 17.82
C HIS A 156 7.01 -26.33 18.14
N ARG A 157 6.48 -26.78 19.30
CA ARG A 157 6.44 -28.20 19.66
C ARG A 157 5.50 -28.96 18.75
N ILE A 158 4.32 -28.38 18.47
CA ILE A 158 3.36 -28.95 17.52
C ILE A 158 3.97 -28.96 16.11
N SER A 159 4.62 -27.88 15.69
CA SER A 159 5.30 -27.81 14.39
C SER A 159 6.36 -28.90 14.22
N ILE A 160 7.24 -29.07 15.21
CA ILE A 160 8.30 -30.09 15.17
C ILE A 160 7.71 -31.51 15.16
N THR A 161 6.60 -31.73 15.86
CA THR A 161 5.95 -33.06 15.94
C THR A 161 5.28 -33.44 14.63
N PHE A 162 4.59 -32.50 13.97
CA PHE A 162 3.72 -32.79 12.82
C PHE A 162 4.32 -32.37 11.46
N ALA A 163 5.39 -31.58 11.43
CA ALA A 163 6.07 -31.17 10.20
C ALA A 163 7.59 -31.05 10.39
N VAL A 164 8.24 -32.21 10.55
CA VAL A 164 9.70 -32.32 10.78
C VAL A 164 10.52 -31.65 9.67
N GLU A 165 10.00 -31.64 8.45
CA GLU A 165 10.68 -31.11 7.26
C GLU A 165 10.39 -29.62 7.01
N SER A 166 9.62 -28.95 7.87
CA SER A 166 9.22 -27.55 7.70
C SER A 166 9.57 -26.71 8.94
N PRO A 167 10.07 -25.48 8.76
CA PRO A 167 10.28 -24.58 9.88
C PRO A 167 8.95 -24.22 10.56
N PRO A 168 8.93 -23.92 11.86
CA PRO A 168 7.79 -23.25 12.49
C PRO A 168 7.51 -21.88 11.83
N PRO A 169 6.26 -21.42 11.73
CA PRO A 169 5.04 -22.02 12.28
C PRO A 169 4.41 -23.07 11.36
N LEU A 170 3.57 -23.92 11.93
CA LEU A 170 2.95 -25.03 11.21
C LEU A 170 1.69 -24.56 10.45
N TYR A 171 1.74 -24.69 9.13
CA TYR A 171 0.65 -24.38 8.21
C TYR A 171 -0.16 -25.64 7.87
N LEU A 172 -1.48 -25.58 8.05
CA LEU A 172 -2.37 -26.73 7.96
C LEU A 172 -3.64 -26.39 7.18
N CYS A 173 -4.23 -27.37 6.51
CA CYS A 173 -5.63 -27.25 6.12
C CYS A 173 -6.53 -27.30 7.35
N ILE A 174 -7.80 -26.90 7.18
CA ILE A 174 -8.78 -26.88 8.28
C ILE A 174 -8.95 -28.28 8.89
N GLU A 175 -8.93 -29.33 8.07
CA GLU A 175 -9.09 -30.72 8.50
C GLU A 175 -7.92 -31.18 9.37
N CYS A 176 -6.67 -31.00 8.92
CA CYS A 176 -5.48 -31.33 9.71
C CYS A 176 -5.42 -30.53 11.01
N ALA A 177 -5.79 -29.25 10.99
CA ALA A 177 -5.85 -28.44 12.21
C ALA A 177 -6.92 -28.96 13.20
N ASN A 178 -8.06 -29.42 12.70
CA ASN A 178 -9.09 -30.03 13.54
C ASN A 178 -8.64 -31.39 14.11
N GLU A 179 -7.88 -32.17 13.34
CA GLU A 179 -7.31 -33.44 13.79
C GLU A 179 -6.32 -33.24 14.93
N ILE A 180 -5.36 -32.32 14.77
CA ILE A 180 -4.41 -31.99 15.85
C ILE A 180 -5.14 -31.40 17.07
N CYS A 181 -6.20 -30.60 16.86
CA CYS A 181 -7.01 -30.07 17.96
C CYS A 181 -7.73 -31.16 18.77
N ARG A 182 -8.04 -32.33 18.18
CA ARG A 182 -8.61 -33.47 18.92
C ARG A 182 -7.59 -34.09 19.87
N GLU A 183 -6.33 -34.20 19.45
CA GLU A 183 -5.24 -34.74 20.26
C GLU A 183 -4.70 -33.71 21.27
N TYR A 184 -4.71 -32.43 20.91
CA TYR A 184 -4.23 -31.32 21.71
C TYR A 184 -5.32 -30.24 21.88
N PRO A 185 -6.34 -30.45 22.75
CA PRO A 185 -7.50 -29.56 22.87
C PRO A 185 -7.17 -28.13 23.33
N LYS A 186 -6.01 -27.93 23.94
CA LYS A 186 -5.53 -26.62 24.40
C LYS A 186 -4.80 -25.83 23.33
N GLN A 187 -4.47 -26.45 22.19
CA GLN A 187 -3.71 -25.81 21.13
C GLN A 187 -4.54 -24.74 20.43
N LYS A 188 -3.92 -23.56 20.22
CA LYS A 188 -4.54 -22.47 19.47
C LYS A 188 -4.05 -22.48 18.03
N PHE A 189 -5.00 -22.39 17.10
CA PHE A 189 -4.77 -22.22 15.68
C PHE A 189 -5.37 -20.90 15.24
N ASN A 190 -4.64 -20.16 14.40
CA ASN A 190 -5.10 -18.90 13.85
C ASN A 190 -5.49 -19.06 12.39
N ASP A 191 -6.53 -18.34 11.98
CA ASP A 191 -6.97 -18.35 10.59
C ASP A 191 -6.02 -17.55 9.71
N ILE A 192 -5.73 -18.08 8.52
CA ILE A 192 -4.95 -17.39 7.49
C ILE A 192 -5.92 -16.70 6.55
N LEU A 193 -5.60 -15.46 6.17
CA LEU A 193 -6.39 -14.72 5.22
C LEU A 193 -6.41 -15.42 3.86
N ARG A 194 -7.60 -15.52 3.29
CA ARG A 194 -7.80 -15.93 1.90
C ARG A 194 -7.52 -14.73 0.99
N PRO A 195 -7.13 -14.98 -0.27
CA PRO A 195 -6.87 -13.90 -1.22
C PRO A 195 -8.08 -13.00 -1.38
N MET A 196 -7.85 -11.74 -1.70
CA MET A 196 -8.95 -10.85 -2.01
C MET A 196 -9.76 -11.38 -3.23
N GLN A 197 -11.09 -11.39 -3.09
CA GLN A 197 -12.02 -11.70 -4.18
C GLN A 197 -12.08 -10.55 -5.20
N PRO A 198 -12.62 -10.76 -6.43
CA PRO A 198 -12.71 -9.73 -7.44
C PRO A 198 -13.16 -8.38 -6.89
N VAL A 199 -12.56 -7.32 -7.42
CA VAL A 199 -12.77 -5.94 -6.95
C VAL A 199 -14.23 -5.56 -7.18
N SER A 200 -15.03 -5.51 -6.10
CA SER A 200 -16.31 -4.80 -6.08
C SER A 200 -16.12 -3.45 -5.37
N MET A 201 -16.80 -2.41 -5.83
CA MET A 201 -16.77 -1.08 -5.19
C MET A 201 -17.87 -0.90 -4.17
N VAL A 202 -18.40 -2.01 -3.65
CA VAL A 202 -19.57 -1.98 -2.79
C VAL A 202 -19.21 -2.59 -1.44
N CYS A 203 -19.76 -2.00 -0.39
CA CYS A 203 -19.70 -2.49 0.97
C CYS A 203 -20.23 -3.93 1.04
N GLU A 204 -19.44 -4.82 1.65
CA GLU A 204 -19.74 -6.25 1.78
C GLU A 204 -20.38 -6.59 3.14
N SER A 205 -20.60 -5.58 3.98
CA SER A 205 -21.31 -5.77 5.24
C SER A 205 -22.75 -6.22 4.98
N LYS A 206 -23.11 -7.40 5.48
CA LYS A 206 -24.46 -7.98 5.36
C LYS A 206 -25.56 -7.07 5.91
N ASN A 207 -25.24 -6.21 6.87
CA ASN A 207 -26.15 -5.27 7.51
C ASN A 207 -25.97 -3.83 7.02
N CYS A 208 -25.33 -3.61 5.86
CA CYS A 208 -25.11 -2.29 5.30
C CYS A 208 -26.44 -1.60 4.97
N LYS A 209 -26.68 -0.43 5.58
CA LYS A 209 -27.88 0.38 5.32
C LYS A 209 -27.64 1.50 4.29
N GLY A 210 -26.43 1.57 3.71
CA GLY A 210 -25.98 2.70 2.87
C GLY A 210 -25.79 4.00 3.68
N ILE A 211 -25.30 5.05 3.01
CA ILE A 211 -25.33 6.41 3.54
C ILE A 211 -26.81 6.83 3.62
N LYS A 212 -27.28 7.20 4.81
CA LYS A 212 -28.63 7.75 4.98
C LYS A 212 -28.55 9.27 4.82
N ASP A 213 -28.75 9.76 3.61
CA ASP A 213 -29.05 11.19 3.42
C ASP A 213 -30.44 11.48 4.00
N LYS A 214 -30.52 12.36 5.00
CA LYS A 214 -31.78 12.73 5.66
C LYS A 214 -32.73 13.55 4.76
N GLN A 215 -32.36 13.83 3.51
CA GLN A 215 -33.11 14.67 2.57
C GLN A 215 -33.64 13.93 1.33
N LYS A 216 -33.38 12.63 1.16
CA LYS A 216 -33.83 11.87 -0.03
C LYS A 216 -34.88 10.82 0.32
N GLU A 217 -35.91 10.72 -0.51
CA GLU A 217 -36.99 9.74 -0.35
C GLU A 217 -36.49 8.29 -0.54
N PRO A 218 -37.12 7.28 0.09
CA PRO A 218 -36.59 5.91 0.21
C PRO A 218 -36.48 5.11 -1.10
N LYS A 219 -37.02 5.60 -2.23
CA LYS A 219 -37.17 4.82 -3.47
C LYS A 219 -36.04 5.00 -4.49
N GLU A 220 -35.06 5.87 -4.22
CA GLU A 220 -33.92 6.12 -5.11
C GLU A 220 -32.57 6.05 -4.39
N GLN A 221 -32.30 4.95 -3.66
CA GLN A 221 -30.94 4.68 -3.17
C GLN A 221 -30.06 4.21 -4.34
N LYS A 222 -29.25 5.13 -4.88
CA LYS A 222 -28.24 4.83 -5.91
C LYS A 222 -27.08 4.02 -5.35
N GLU A 223 -26.43 3.26 -6.23
CA GLU A 223 -25.27 2.38 -5.96
C GLU A 223 -24.10 3.10 -5.25
N GLU A 224 -23.99 4.42 -5.40
CA GLU A 224 -23.00 5.32 -4.78
C GLU A 224 -23.06 5.34 -3.22
N ASP A 225 -24.24 5.14 -2.62
CA ASP A 225 -24.45 5.18 -1.15
C ASP A 225 -23.81 3.99 -0.41
N ARG A 226 -23.42 2.96 -1.15
CA ARG A 226 -22.76 1.75 -0.61
C ARG A 226 -21.31 1.64 -1.05
N SER A 227 -20.74 2.70 -1.62
CA SER A 227 -19.36 2.72 -2.09
C SER A 227 -18.37 2.23 -1.02
N ALA A 228 -17.46 1.34 -1.42
CA ALA A 228 -16.41 0.82 -0.58
C ALA A 228 -15.42 1.95 -0.28
N PHE A 229 -15.29 2.31 0.99
CA PHE A 229 -14.36 3.32 1.47
C PHE A 229 -13.02 2.68 1.89
N SER A 230 -13.09 1.51 2.53
CA SER A 230 -11.94 0.83 3.10
C SER A 230 -12.02 -0.68 2.90
N ILE A 231 -10.86 -1.33 2.92
CA ILE A 231 -10.71 -2.79 2.94
C ILE A 231 -10.06 -3.16 4.28
N CYS A 232 -10.71 -4.04 5.04
CA CYS A 232 -10.19 -4.48 6.33
C CYS A 232 -9.58 -5.88 6.23
N PHE A 233 -8.30 -5.98 6.61
CA PHE A 233 -7.53 -7.22 6.64
C PHE A 233 -7.44 -7.83 8.05
N SER A 234 -8.03 -7.21 9.07
CA SER A 234 -8.01 -7.76 10.44
C SER A 234 -8.81 -9.07 10.53
N SER A 235 -8.28 -10.05 11.27
CA SER A 235 -8.93 -11.35 11.50
C SER A 235 -10.35 -11.23 12.10
N GLU A 236 -10.57 -10.23 12.97
CA GLU A 236 -11.88 -9.90 13.52
C GLU A 236 -12.91 -9.51 12.44
N CYS A 237 -12.46 -8.89 11.34
CA CYS A 237 -13.36 -8.49 10.26
C CYS A 237 -13.45 -9.57 9.18
N THR A 238 -12.34 -10.20 8.82
CA THR A 238 -12.30 -11.22 7.76
C THR A 238 -13.01 -12.51 8.16
N SER A 239 -13.08 -12.86 9.44
CA SER A 239 -13.87 -14.00 9.94
C SER A 239 -15.35 -13.93 9.57
N PHE A 240 -15.90 -12.74 9.34
CA PHE A 240 -17.29 -12.53 8.91
C PHE A 240 -17.49 -12.68 7.40
N ASN A 241 -16.39 -12.76 6.65
CA ASN A 241 -16.36 -12.90 5.19
C ASN A 241 -15.60 -14.17 4.75
N GLY A 242 -15.66 -15.23 5.57
CA GLY A 242 -15.00 -16.50 5.26
C GLY A 242 -13.48 -16.37 5.12
N ASN A 243 -12.86 -15.54 5.95
CA ASN A 243 -11.44 -15.18 5.99
C ASN A 243 -10.94 -14.40 4.77
N HIS A 244 -11.82 -13.85 3.93
CA HIS A 244 -11.43 -12.88 2.91
C HIS A 244 -11.38 -11.47 3.51
N PRO A 245 -10.46 -10.60 3.05
CA PRO A 245 -10.53 -9.17 3.31
C PRO A 245 -11.93 -8.64 3.01
N ILE A 246 -12.45 -7.77 3.89
CA ILE A 246 -13.83 -7.28 3.79
C ILE A 246 -13.88 -5.79 3.51
N ARG A 247 -14.69 -5.39 2.53
CA ARG A 247 -14.91 -3.99 2.16
C ARG A 247 -16.01 -3.36 3.00
N TYR A 248 -15.75 -2.16 3.50
CA TYR A 248 -16.72 -1.36 4.22
C TYR A 248 -16.89 0.02 3.60
N CYS A 249 -18.15 0.48 3.47
CA CYS A 249 -18.43 1.91 3.35
C CYS A 249 -18.04 2.63 4.64
N GLN A 250 -17.90 3.96 4.57
CA GLN A 250 -17.46 4.78 5.71
C GLN A 250 -18.29 4.52 6.98
N ALA A 251 -19.61 4.46 6.87
CA ALA A 251 -20.50 4.25 8.01
C ALA A 251 -20.31 2.86 8.65
N CYS A 252 -20.18 1.81 7.83
CA CYS A 252 -19.94 0.44 8.33
C CYS A 252 -18.55 0.33 8.97
N HIS A 253 -17.53 0.95 8.37
CA HIS A 253 -16.18 1.01 8.91
C HIS A 253 -16.20 1.67 10.30
N ASN A 254 -16.76 2.88 10.39
CA ASN A 254 -16.83 3.63 11.64
C ASN A 254 -17.60 2.86 12.71
N HIS A 255 -18.73 2.24 12.36
CA HIS A 255 -19.49 1.44 13.32
C HIS A 255 -18.70 0.23 13.84
N ARG A 256 -17.99 -0.47 12.95
CA ARG A 256 -17.20 -1.66 13.28
C ARG A 256 -15.98 -1.33 14.13
N HIS A 257 -15.34 -0.20 13.86
CA HIS A 257 -14.10 0.21 14.50
C HIS A 257 -14.28 1.31 15.57
N ALA A 258 -15.52 1.68 15.92
CA ALA A 258 -15.84 2.71 16.92
C ALA A 258 -15.19 2.47 18.29
N LYS A 259 -14.97 1.20 18.67
CA LYS A 259 -14.36 0.82 19.96
C LYS A 259 -12.82 0.86 19.97
N LYS A 260 -12.16 0.98 18.81
CA LYS A 260 -10.68 1.05 18.70
C LYS A 260 -10.13 2.48 18.71
N LYS A 261 -10.97 3.52 18.73
CA LYS A 261 -10.57 4.94 18.82
C LYS A 261 -9.88 5.37 20.15
N LYS A 262 -9.44 4.44 21.00
CA LYS A 262 -8.65 4.77 22.21
C LYS A 262 -7.15 4.53 22.06
N TYR A 263 -6.67 4.04 20.92
CA TYR A 263 -5.25 4.08 20.55
C TYR A 263 -5.18 4.21 19.03
N ASN A 264 -4.39 5.17 18.55
CA ASN A 264 -4.22 5.62 17.15
C ASN A 264 -5.32 6.55 16.62
N ASP A 265 -5.37 7.76 17.20
CA ASP A 265 -5.63 8.98 16.44
C ASP A 265 -4.26 9.58 16.09
N PRO A 266 -3.81 9.62 14.82
CA PRO A 266 -2.53 10.24 14.47
C PRO A 266 -2.67 11.74 14.16
N ASP A 267 -3.85 12.34 14.31
CA ASP A 267 -4.04 13.79 14.12
C ASP A 267 -4.29 14.47 15.47
N LYS A 268 -3.20 14.78 16.20
CA LYS A 268 -3.04 16.03 16.98
C LYS A 268 -1.70 16.08 17.73
N ASP A 269 -0.93 17.09 17.33
CA ASP A 269 0.12 17.83 18.05
C ASP A 269 1.39 17.08 18.51
N ASN A 270 2.55 17.47 17.97
CA ASN A 270 3.35 18.50 18.64
C ASN A 270 4.49 19.04 17.74
N ASP A 271 4.56 20.37 17.70
CA ASP A 271 5.63 21.15 17.12
C ASP A 271 6.98 20.91 17.82
N GLY A 272 8.04 21.11 17.04
CA GLY A 272 9.30 21.64 17.56
C GLY A 272 10.34 20.61 18.00
N ARG A 273 11.16 20.16 17.05
CA ARG A 273 12.63 20.20 17.19
C ARG A 273 13.31 19.96 15.85
N SER A 274 13.76 21.06 15.25
CA SER A 274 14.76 21.06 14.20
C SER A 274 16.06 20.43 14.71
N SER A 275 16.62 19.51 13.94
CA SER A 275 18.03 19.16 14.01
C SER A 275 18.52 19.01 12.58
N GLY A 276 19.49 19.84 12.22
CA GLY A 276 20.00 19.99 10.86
C GLY A 276 20.70 18.73 10.38
N GLY A 277 20.39 18.35 9.14
CA GLY A 277 21.15 17.40 8.32
C GLY A 277 21.54 18.10 7.03
N GLY A 278 22.86 18.18 6.79
CA GLY A 278 23.47 18.94 5.70
C GLY A 278 23.04 18.50 4.31
N GLY A 279 23.05 19.48 3.40
CA GLY A 279 22.67 19.31 2.00
C GLY A 279 23.57 18.32 1.26
N PHE A 280 22.94 17.37 0.59
CA PHE A 280 23.48 16.73 -0.59
C PHE A 280 22.67 17.22 -1.79
N GLY A 281 23.30 18.06 -2.61
CA GLY A 281 22.75 18.47 -3.90
C GLY A 281 22.72 17.28 -4.84
N SER A 282 21.52 16.84 -5.23
CA SER A 282 21.38 15.92 -6.36
C SER A 282 21.37 16.71 -7.66
N ALA A 283 22.49 16.61 -8.37
CA ALA A 283 22.56 16.92 -9.79
C ALA A 283 21.53 16.05 -10.54
N PHE A 284 20.53 16.70 -11.13
CA PHE A 284 19.66 16.09 -12.14
C PHE A 284 20.49 15.88 -13.43
N GLY A 285 21.23 14.77 -13.47
CA GLY A 285 21.87 14.25 -14.68
C GLY A 285 20.98 13.19 -15.30
N GLY A 286 20.59 13.38 -16.56
CA GLY A 286 19.67 12.51 -17.30
C GLY A 286 20.13 11.06 -17.34
N HIS A 287 19.48 10.21 -16.53
CA HIS A 287 19.37 8.79 -16.81
C HIS A 287 18.04 8.57 -17.52
N TYR A 288 18.08 8.11 -18.77
CA TYR A 288 16.88 7.67 -19.47
C TYR A 288 16.25 6.51 -18.68
N ASP A 289 15.15 6.80 -17.98
CA ASP A 289 14.39 5.82 -17.24
C ASP A 289 13.74 4.86 -18.25
N PRO A 290 13.98 3.53 -18.22
CA PRO A 290 13.49 2.57 -19.21
C PRO A 290 11.97 2.30 -19.10
N MET A 291 11.23 3.22 -18.49
CA MET A 291 9.78 3.16 -18.34
C MET A 291 9.09 3.40 -19.67
N SER A 292 8.15 2.53 -20.03
CA SER A 292 7.36 2.65 -21.25
C SER A 292 6.49 3.91 -21.25
N LEU A 293 6.09 4.39 -22.43
CA LEU A 293 5.21 5.55 -22.57
C LEU A 293 3.86 5.33 -21.84
N GLU A 294 3.30 4.12 -21.93
CA GLU A 294 2.05 3.74 -21.29
C GLU A 294 2.15 3.82 -19.76
N GLU A 295 3.25 3.34 -19.17
CA GLU A 295 3.48 3.42 -17.72
C GLU A 295 3.65 4.86 -17.24
N ARG A 296 4.36 5.70 -18.01
CA ARG A 296 4.49 7.13 -17.70
C ARG A 296 3.15 7.83 -17.72
N GLN A 297 2.31 7.53 -18.72
CA GLN A 297 0.96 8.08 -18.81
C GLN A 297 0.10 7.62 -17.63
N LEU A 298 0.14 6.32 -17.28
CA LEU A 298 -0.58 5.77 -16.13
C LEU A 298 -0.16 6.42 -14.82
N LEU A 299 1.15 6.57 -14.57
CA LEU A 299 1.66 7.26 -13.38
C LEU A 299 1.26 8.75 -13.36
N GLY A 300 1.20 9.40 -14.52
CA GLY A 300 0.68 10.76 -14.64
C GLY A 300 -0.78 10.87 -14.20
N ARG A 301 -1.65 9.95 -14.65
CA ARG A 301 -3.07 9.90 -14.23
C ARG A 301 -3.21 9.72 -12.73
N TYR A 302 -2.43 8.79 -12.18
CA TYR A 302 -2.35 8.50 -10.75
C TYR A 302 -1.86 9.71 -9.93
N GLY A 303 -0.83 10.41 -10.41
CA GLY A 303 -0.34 11.62 -9.76
C GLY A 303 -1.41 12.71 -9.68
N VAL A 304 -2.18 12.91 -10.75
CA VAL A 304 -3.30 13.85 -10.78
C VAL A 304 -4.40 13.46 -9.79
N TRP A 305 -4.76 12.17 -9.70
CA TRP A 305 -5.75 11.73 -8.71
C TRP A 305 -5.29 11.92 -7.28
N LEU A 306 -4.02 11.66 -6.96
CA LEU A 306 -3.49 11.96 -5.63
C LEU A 306 -3.49 13.45 -5.34
N LEU A 307 -3.09 14.27 -6.31
CA LEU A 307 -3.09 15.72 -6.18
C LEU A 307 -4.50 16.25 -5.88
N VAL A 308 -5.47 15.95 -6.74
CA VAL A 308 -6.84 16.47 -6.60
C VAL A 308 -7.56 15.83 -5.40
N GLY A 309 -7.33 14.54 -5.14
CA GLY A 309 -8.03 13.81 -4.09
C GLY A 309 -7.52 14.08 -2.68
N LEU A 310 -6.24 14.46 -2.51
CA LEU A 310 -5.63 14.66 -1.19
C LEU A 310 -5.21 16.10 -0.92
N CYS A 311 -4.88 16.87 -1.95
CA CYS A 311 -4.55 18.27 -1.77
C CYS A 311 -5.83 19.09 -1.88
N THR A 312 -6.38 19.50 -0.73
CA THR A 312 -7.48 20.47 -0.65
C THR A 312 -6.98 21.76 0.03
N PRO A 313 -6.31 22.65 -0.73
CA PRO A 313 -5.65 23.81 -0.16
C PRO A 313 -6.62 24.71 0.61
N ASN A 314 -6.22 25.06 1.82
CA ASN A 314 -6.89 26.02 2.69
C ASN A 314 -5.96 27.22 2.92
N LYS A 315 -6.45 28.28 3.59
CA LYS A 315 -5.68 29.52 3.78
C LYS A 315 -4.34 29.35 4.51
N ASP A 316 -4.18 28.26 5.26
CA ASP A 316 -2.98 27.96 6.04
C ASP A 316 -2.03 27.02 5.30
N THR A 317 -2.32 26.69 4.03
CA THR A 317 -1.50 25.77 3.24
C THR A 317 -0.15 26.42 2.92
N PRO A 318 0.98 25.76 3.24
CA PRO A 318 2.31 26.30 2.97
C PRO A 318 2.49 26.62 1.48
N VAL A 319 2.81 27.88 1.19
CA VAL A 319 2.93 28.42 -0.17
C VAL A 319 4.04 27.73 -0.98
N GLU A 320 5.08 27.23 -0.30
CA GLU A 320 6.19 26.52 -0.91
C GLU A 320 5.75 25.14 -1.42
N ILE A 321 4.94 24.42 -0.63
CA ILE A 321 4.42 23.11 -1.01
C ILE A 321 3.42 23.29 -2.15
N LEU A 322 2.49 24.24 -2.02
CA LEU A 322 1.49 24.51 -3.04
C LEU A 322 2.14 24.95 -4.36
N GLY A 323 3.17 25.79 -4.31
CA GLY A 323 3.92 26.22 -5.48
C GLY A 323 4.63 25.06 -6.19
N ARG A 324 5.24 24.13 -5.44
CA ARG A 324 5.83 22.90 -6.02
C ARG A 324 4.79 22.05 -6.73
N LEU A 325 3.63 21.84 -6.12
CA LEU A 325 2.54 21.05 -6.69
C LEU A 325 1.98 21.69 -7.96
N LEU A 326 1.77 23.00 -7.96
CA LEU A 326 1.36 23.77 -9.14
C LEU A 326 2.37 23.65 -10.28
N SER A 327 3.66 23.81 -9.99
CA SER A 327 4.72 23.71 -11.00
C SER A 327 4.79 22.31 -11.61
N MET A 328 4.73 21.26 -10.78
CA MET A 328 4.65 19.89 -11.27
C MET A 328 3.43 19.65 -12.16
N LEU A 329 2.27 20.21 -11.78
CA LEU A 329 1.05 20.10 -12.56
C LEU A 329 1.14 20.85 -13.90
N PHE A 330 1.71 22.05 -13.92
CA PHE A 330 1.94 22.81 -15.16
C PHE A 330 2.93 22.12 -16.09
N HIS A 331 4.02 21.58 -15.53
CA HIS A 331 4.95 20.75 -16.29
C HIS A 331 4.26 19.52 -16.88
N TRP A 332 3.41 18.85 -16.09
CA TRP A 332 2.60 17.72 -16.58
C TRP A 332 1.64 18.11 -17.70
N PHE A 333 0.95 19.26 -17.59
CA PHE A 333 0.12 19.80 -18.67
C PHE A 333 0.93 20.03 -19.94
N HIS A 334 2.10 20.68 -19.82
CA HIS A 334 2.96 20.95 -20.96
C HIS A 334 3.43 19.66 -21.64
N VAL A 335 3.97 18.71 -20.87
CA VAL A 335 4.49 17.44 -21.42
C VAL A 335 3.36 16.62 -22.07
N THR A 336 2.15 16.66 -21.51
CA THR A 336 0.99 15.93 -22.04
C THR A 336 0.21 16.69 -23.12
N ALA A 337 0.52 17.97 -23.38
CA ALA A 337 -0.12 18.74 -24.46
C ALA A 337 0.34 18.28 -25.85
N TYR A 338 1.53 17.70 -25.95
CA TYR A 338 2.14 17.25 -27.22
C TYR A 338 2.24 15.71 -27.32
N CYS A 339 1.64 14.98 -26.39
CA CYS A 339 1.59 13.51 -26.44
C CYS A 339 0.40 13.06 -27.32
N PHE A 340 0.73 12.50 -28.49
CA PHE A 340 -0.10 12.21 -29.68
C PHE A 340 -1.22 11.13 -29.57
N ASP A 341 -2.17 11.23 -30.52
CA ASP A 341 -3.05 10.23 -31.21
C ASP A 341 -3.54 8.98 -30.43
N GLY A 342 -4.83 8.95 -30.04
CA GLY A 342 -5.56 7.70 -29.73
C GLY A 342 -6.44 7.72 -28.47
N GLN A 343 -7.04 6.56 -28.10
CA GLN A 343 -7.98 6.41 -26.96
C GLN A 343 -7.47 6.93 -25.59
N ALA A 344 -6.15 7.01 -25.39
CA ALA A 344 -5.54 7.59 -24.19
C ALA A 344 -5.73 9.12 -24.08
N GLU A 345 -5.95 9.80 -25.22
CA GLU A 345 -6.29 11.22 -25.34
C GLU A 345 -7.58 11.54 -24.57
N SER A 346 -8.62 10.71 -24.75
CA SER A 346 -9.92 10.89 -24.07
C SER A 346 -9.79 10.84 -22.54
N ALA A 347 -9.00 9.91 -21.99
CA ALA A 347 -8.85 9.77 -20.55
C ALA A 347 -8.04 10.91 -19.91
N LEU A 348 -6.96 11.35 -20.57
CA LEU A 348 -6.13 12.46 -20.07
C LEU A 348 -6.86 13.81 -20.20
N GLU A 349 -7.53 14.06 -21.31
CA GLU A 349 -8.33 15.28 -21.50
C GLU A 349 -9.51 15.34 -20.54
N LYS A 350 -10.15 14.20 -20.25
CA LYS A 350 -11.17 14.10 -19.20
C LYS A 350 -10.61 14.45 -17.83
N LEU A 351 -9.40 13.99 -17.49
CA LEU A 351 -8.75 14.36 -16.23
C LEU A 351 -8.47 15.86 -16.14
N LYS A 352 -7.92 16.44 -17.21
CA LYS A 352 -7.63 17.88 -17.29
C LYS A 352 -8.91 18.70 -17.07
N THR A 353 -9.96 18.39 -17.81
CA THR A 353 -11.20 19.17 -17.83
C THR A 353 -12.07 18.98 -16.59
N GLU A 354 -12.29 17.74 -16.14
CA GLU A 354 -13.21 17.46 -15.03
C GLU A 354 -12.58 17.71 -13.65
N TYR A 355 -11.31 17.33 -13.47
CA TYR A 355 -10.68 17.32 -12.15
C TYR A 355 -9.71 18.49 -11.99
N VAL A 356 -8.76 18.64 -12.92
CA VAL A 356 -7.65 19.56 -12.74
C VAL A 356 -8.09 21.02 -12.89
N CYS A 357 -8.89 21.36 -13.91
CA CYS A 357 -9.41 22.72 -14.10
C CYS A 357 -10.26 23.19 -12.91
N THR A 358 -11.06 22.28 -12.35
CA THR A 358 -11.85 22.55 -11.14
C THR A 358 -10.94 22.87 -9.96
N TRP A 359 -9.94 22.02 -9.71
CA TRP A 359 -8.97 22.21 -8.62
C TRP A 359 -8.17 23.52 -8.78
N LEU A 360 -7.66 23.80 -9.99
CA LEU A 360 -6.95 25.05 -10.29
C LEU A 360 -7.84 26.28 -10.04
N SER A 361 -9.12 26.21 -10.38
CA SER A 361 -10.07 27.31 -10.14
C SER A 361 -10.26 27.60 -8.64
N GLU A 362 -10.21 26.58 -7.78
CA GLU A 362 -10.27 26.75 -6.32
C GLU A 362 -8.96 27.32 -5.76
N VAL A 363 -7.82 26.85 -6.26
CA VAL A 363 -6.50 27.39 -5.90
C VAL A 363 -6.37 28.84 -6.32
N MET A 364 -6.82 29.21 -7.53
CA MET A 364 -6.81 30.60 -7.99
C MET A 364 -7.64 31.53 -7.10
N LYS A 365 -8.74 31.05 -6.52
CA LYS A 365 -9.59 31.86 -5.61
C LYS A 365 -8.93 32.08 -4.24
N THR A 366 -8.13 31.13 -3.78
CA THR A 366 -7.59 31.12 -2.41
C THR A 366 -6.13 31.57 -2.33
N HIS A 367 -5.33 31.28 -3.35
CA HIS A 367 -3.88 31.48 -3.41
C HIS A 367 -3.44 32.06 -4.77
N TYR A 368 -4.12 33.12 -5.20
CA TYR A 368 -3.88 33.78 -6.49
C TYR A 368 -2.42 34.16 -6.72
N GLU A 369 -1.76 34.75 -5.71
CA GLU A 369 -0.37 35.19 -5.82
C GLU A 369 0.60 34.02 -6.07
N VAL A 370 0.41 32.91 -5.36
CA VAL A 370 1.22 31.69 -5.56
C VAL A 370 1.00 31.15 -6.97
N PHE A 371 -0.26 31.08 -7.42
CA PHE A 371 -0.59 30.62 -8.78
C PHE A 371 0.11 31.45 -9.86
N ILE A 372 0.02 32.78 -9.79
CA ILE A 372 0.67 33.67 -10.76
C ILE A 372 2.19 33.57 -10.67
N SER A 373 2.75 33.49 -9.46
CA SER A 373 4.20 33.36 -9.25
C SER A 373 4.78 32.13 -9.96
N CYS A 374 4.00 31.06 -10.09
CA CYS A 374 4.39 29.84 -10.78
C CYS A 374 4.38 29.95 -12.31
N LEU A 375 3.74 30.98 -12.87
CA LEU A 375 3.67 31.22 -14.32
C LEU A 375 4.62 32.33 -14.79
N LEU A 376 5.31 33.00 -13.84
CA LEU A 376 6.27 34.05 -14.18
C LEU A 376 7.50 33.46 -14.86
N PRO A 377 8.16 34.19 -15.79
CA PRO A 377 9.36 33.71 -16.48
C PRO A 377 10.53 33.36 -15.54
N HIS A 378 10.56 33.96 -14.35
CA HIS A 378 11.59 33.75 -13.32
C HIS A 378 10.88 33.47 -11.99
N PRO A 379 10.32 32.26 -11.79
CA PRO A 379 9.59 31.95 -10.59
C PRO A 379 10.55 31.78 -9.41
N MET A 380 10.01 31.79 -8.20
CA MET A 380 10.77 31.58 -6.96
C MET A 380 11.47 30.21 -6.97
N ASP A 381 12.63 30.10 -6.32
CA ASP A 381 13.46 28.88 -6.40
C ASP A 381 12.73 27.60 -6.00
N TYR A 382 11.84 27.66 -4.99
CA TYR A 382 11.07 26.50 -4.55
C TYR A 382 10.05 26.00 -5.58
N VAL A 383 9.69 26.82 -6.58
CA VAL A 383 8.73 26.51 -7.64
C VAL A 383 9.43 25.90 -8.86
N ARG A 384 10.75 25.99 -8.97
CA ARG A 384 11.52 25.46 -10.12
C ARG A 384 11.64 23.94 -10.05
N VAL A 385 10.54 23.25 -10.35
CA VAL A 385 10.40 21.78 -10.30
C VAL A 385 9.96 21.26 -11.67
N GLY A 386 10.81 20.46 -12.32
CA GLY A 386 10.54 19.96 -13.68
C GLY A 386 10.78 21.02 -14.77
N GLY A 387 10.99 20.56 -16.00
CA GLY A 387 11.50 21.39 -17.10
C GLY A 387 10.54 22.47 -17.60
N HIS A 388 11.00 23.73 -17.51
CA HIS A 388 10.74 24.93 -18.34
C HIS A 388 11.33 26.22 -17.72
N TRP A 389 12.02 26.11 -16.58
CA TRP A 389 12.68 27.20 -15.85
C TRP A 389 14.18 27.01 -15.78
#